data_AF-A0A9P6BP19-F1
#
_entry.id   AF-A0A9P6BP19-F1
#
_cell.length_a   1.000
_cell.length_b   1.000
_cell.length_c   1.000
_cell.angle_alpha   90.00
_cell.angle_beta   90.00
_cell.angle_gamma   90.00
#
_symmetry.space_group_name_H-M   'P 1'
#
loop_
_entity.id
_entity.type
_entity.pdbx_description
1 polymer ?
#
loop_
_entity_poly.entity_id
_entity_poly.type
_entity_poly.pdbx_seq_one_letter_code
_entity_poly.pdbx_strand_id
1 'polypeptide(L)'
;MFDSDHLEADYDIELTGHWLLAFFPLKPKWRQHVELDEVDTDPEADEYDDDDDSEIIDHATFDQLLEMDDEEDREFSKSLVWNYFEQAELTFDKLDGAMSQLDFPELSQLGHFLKGSSAALGLKKIKASCEKLQLYGNCKDAEGTGTITEDEAKDLIRPLLTQMREEYDEAQLYLKALFS
;
A
#
# COMPACT_ATOMS: atom_id res chain seq x y z
N MET A 1 26.71 -10.80 61.38
CA MET A 1 26.54 -9.42 61.84
C MET A 1 27.54 -8.61 61.04
N PHE A 2 27.14 -8.21 59.84
CA PHE A 2 27.92 -7.38 58.94
C PHE A 2 27.06 -6.15 58.70
N ASP A 3 27.46 -5.06 59.34
CA ASP A 3 26.86 -3.75 59.16
C ASP A 3 27.16 -3.27 57.73
N SER A 4 26.09 -2.90 57.04
CA SER A 4 26.08 -2.39 55.67
C SER A 4 26.17 -0.87 55.78
N ASP A 5 27.37 -0.32 55.68
CA ASP A 5 27.54 1.13 55.53
C ASP A 5 27.17 1.54 54.11
N HIS A 6 26.09 2.32 54.06
CA HIS A 6 25.60 3.12 52.96
C HIS A 6 26.69 4.08 52.47
N LEU A 7 27.01 4.00 51.18
CA LEU A 7 27.63 5.08 50.42
C LEU A 7 26.61 5.52 49.38
N GLU A 8 25.88 6.59 49.72
CA GLU A 8 25.09 7.35 48.76
C GLU A 8 26.05 8.00 47.74
N ALA A 9 25.79 7.73 46.48
CA ALA A 9 26.36 8.48 45.36
C ALA A 9 25.19 9.00 44.55
N ASP A 10 24.80 10.23 44.84
CA ASP A 10 23.93 11.03 44.01
C ASP A 10 24.59 11.20 42.64
N TYR A 11 23.97 10.60 41.61
CA TYR A 11 24.24 10.92 40.22
C TYR A 11 22.98 11.54 39.64
N ASP A 12 22.94 12.86 39.73
CA ASP A 12 22.02 13.74 39.02
C ASP A 12 22.42 13.73 37.54
N ILE A 13 21.62 13.10 36.68
CA ILE A 13 21.69 13.27 35.23
C ILE A 13 20.26 13.46 34.71
N GLU A 14 19.81 14.71 34.72
CA GLU A 14 18.75 15.17 33.84
C GLU A 14 19.23 15.10 32.38
N LEU A 15 18.88 14.03 31.68
CA LEU A 15 18.92 13.96 30.22
C LEU A 15 17.48 14.09 29.70
N THR A 16 17.01 15.33 29.65
CA THR A 16 15.80 15.69 28.93
C THR A 16 16.07 15.65 27.42
N GLY A 17 15.33 14.77 26.74
CA GLY A 17 15.04 14.86 25.31
C GLY A 17 16.15 14.41 24.36
N HIS A 18 16.12 13.14 23.98
CA HIS A 18 16.36 12.66 22.60
C HIS A 18 16.13 11.14 22.53
N TRP A 19 14.88 10.70 22.30
CA TRP A 19 14.56 9.39 21.75
C TRP A 19 13.23 9.45 20.99
N LEU A 20 13.21 10.19 19.87
CA LEU A 20 12.24 10.00 18.80
C LEU A 20 12.98 10.00 17.45
N LEU A 21 13.98 9.12 17.32
CA LEU A 21 14.24 8.51 16.02
C LEU A 21 13.25 7.36 15.90
N ALA A 22 12.00 7.72 15.61
CA ALA A 22 11.03 6.75 15.12
C ALA A 22 11.66 6.07 13.90
N PHE A 23 11.65 4.75 13.89
CA PHE A 23 11.84 3.95 12.69
C PHE A 23 10.70 4.33 11.72
N PHE A 24 10.83 5.45 11.02
CA PHE A 24 10.08 5.66 9.79
C PHE A 24 10.63 4.63 8.81
N PRO A 25 9.83 3.66 8.32
CA PRO A 25 10.29 2.81 7.24
C PRO A 25 10.72 3.74 6.10
N LEU A 26 11.95 3.54 5.61
CA LEU A 26 12.48 4.27 4.46
C LEU A 26 11.42 4.20 3.36
N LYS A 27 10.83 5.35 2.99
CA LYS A 27 9.87 5.42 1.90
C LYS A 27 10.50 4.71 0.68
N PRO A 28 9.78 3.77 0.04
CA PRO A 28 10.34 3.02 -1.09
C PRO A 28 10.75 4.01 -2.19
N LYS A 29 11.71 3.63 -3.05
CA LYS A 29 12.40 4.57 -3.96
C LYS A 29 11.45 5.43 -4.81
N TRP A 30 10.31 4.87 -5.19
CA TRP A 30 9.27 5.56 -5.96
C TRP A 30 8.48 6.61 -5.15
N ARG A 31 8.48 6.55 -3.82
CA ARG A 31 7.90 7.56 -2.90
C ARG A 31 8.89 8.62 -2.43
N GLN A 32 10.16 8.54 -2.79
CA GLN A 32 11.19 9.47 -2.28
C GLN A 32 11.06 10.90 -2.83
N HIS A 33 10.26 11.14 -3.86
CA HIS A 33 9.98 12.48 -4.41
C HIS A 33 8.54 12.96 -4.14
N VAL A 34 7.74 12.19 -3.40
CA VAL A 34 6.42 12.65 -2.95
C VAL A 34 6.61 13.20 -1.54
N GLU A 35 6.91 14.50 -1.46
CA GLU A 35 6.65 15.26 -0.24
C GLU A 35 5.13 15.16 -0.02
N LEU A 36 4.76 14.33 0.94
CA LEU A 36 3.45 14.44 1.56
C LEU A 36 3.56 15.73 2.36
N ASP A 37 3.23 16.85 1.70
CA ASP A 37 2.96 18.07 2.42
C ASP A 37 1.93 17.72 3.49
N GLU A 38 2.26 18.00 4.75
CA GLU A 38 1.28 17.93 5.82
C GLU A 38 0.12 18.83 5.39
N VAL A 39 -0.98 18.22 4.96
CA VAL A 39 -2.20 18.95 4.64
C VAL A 39 -2.70 19.49 5.97
N ASP A 40 -2.36 20.76 6.23
CA ASP A 40 -3.00 21.59 7.24
C ASP A 40 -4.51 21.49 7.00
N THR A 41 -5.17 20.69 7.84
CA THR A 41 -6.58 20.39 7.71
C THR A 41 -7.37 21.58 8.25
N ASP A 42 -7.67 22.54 7.37
CA ASP A 42 -8.66 23.59 7.62
C ASP A 42 -10.06 22.95 7.56
N PRO A 43 -10.92 23.08 8.60
CA PRO A 43 -12.19 22.38 8.67
C PRO A 43 -13.29 23.10 7.89
N GLU A 44 -13.04 23.45 6.62
CA GLU A 44 -14.13 23.70 5.68
C GLU A 44 -14.39 22.40 4.94
N ALA A 45 -15.51 21.77 5.28
CA ALA A 45 -15.99 20.54 4.67
C ALA A 45 -16.24 20.78 3.18
N ASP A 46 -15.25 20.44 2.36
CA ASP A 46 -15.48 20.16 0.95
C ASP A 46 -16.49 19.00 0.88
N GLU A 47 -17.59 19.22 0.16
CA GLU A 47 -18.55 18.17 -0.15
C GLU A 47 -17.79 17.01 -0.83
N TYR A 48 -17.66 15.88 -0.13
CA TYR A 48 -17.21 14.62 -0.73
C TYR A 48 -18.18 14.28 -1.86
N ASP A 49 -17.69 14.36 -3.10
CA ASP A 49 -18.45 13.99 -4.29
C ASP A 49 -18.53 12.46 -4.32
N ASP A 50 -19.64 11.93 -3.80
CA ASP A 50 -19.97 10.50 -3.60
C ASP A 50 -19.81 9.65 -4.88
N ASP A 51 -19.72 10.30 -6.06
CA ASP A 51 -19.52 9.63 -7.35
C ASP A 51 -18.07 9.07 -7.54
N ASP A 52 -17.04 9.64 -6.92
CA ASP A 52 -15.61 9.27 -7.14
C ASP A 52 -15.20 7.97 -6.39
N ASP A 53 -15.74 7.76 -5.18
CA ASP A 53 -15.45 6.58 -4.35
C ASP A 53 -15.88 5.27 -5.02
N SER A 54 -16.95 5.34 -5.82
CA SER A 54 -17.49 4.21 -6.58
C SER A 54 -16.52 3.69 -7.64
N GLU A 55 -15.55 4.50 -8.07
CA GLU A 55 -14.51 4.09 -8.99
C GLU A 55 -13.34 3.40 -8.28
N ILE A 56 -13.08 3.73 -7.02
CA ILE A 56 -11.97 3.19 -6.22
C ILE A 56 -12.36 1.83 -5.63
N ILE A 57 -13.54 1.77 -4.99
CA ILE A 57 -13.99 0.64 -4.17
C ILE A 57 -15.23 -0.04 -4.76
N ASP A 58 -15.23 -1.37 -4.73
CA ASP A 58 -16.42 -2.20 -4.86
C ASP A 58 -17.12 -2.31 -3.52
N HIS A 59 -18.10 -1.43 -3.27
CA HIS A 59 -18.88 -1.41 -2.03
C HIS A 59 -19.53 -2.76 -1.73
N ALA A 60 -19.97 -3.54 -2.73
CA ALA A 60 -20.56 -4.85 -2.46
C ALA A 60 -19.55 -5.83 -1.82
N THR A 61 -18.28 -5.74 -2.22
CA THR A 61 -17.19 -6.54 -1.64
C THR A 61 -16.72 -5.94 -0.32
N PHE A 62 -16.59 -4.62 -0.25
CA PHE A 62 -16.07 -3.92 0.93
C PHE A 62 -17.07 -3.92 2.09
N ASP A 63 -18.36 -3.79 1.84
CA ASP A 63 -19.40 -3.88 2.87
C ASP A 63 -19.43 -5.28 3.49
N GLN A 64 -19.25 -6.34 2.70
CA GLN A 64 -19.11 -7.70 3.23
C GLN A 64 -17.89 -7.85 4.14
N LEU A 65 -16.78 -7.17 3.83
CA LEU A 65 -15.61 -7.12 4.70
C LEU A 65 -15.94 -6.41 6.02
N LEU A 66 -16.65 -5.29 5.95
CA LEU A 66 -17.09 -4.51 7.11
C LEU A 66 -18.11 -5.25 7.98
N GLU A 67 -18.92 -6.14 7.40
CA GLU A 67 -19.85 -7.03 8.13
C GLU A 67 -19.13 -8.13 8.94
N MET A 68 -17.84 -8.36 8.69
CA MET A 68 -17.03 -9.30 9.46
C MET A 68 -16.47 -8.71 10.76
N ASP A 69 -16.55 -7.38 10.93
CA ASP A 69 -16.19 -6.74 12.18
C ASP A 69 -17.22 -7.04 13.28
N ASP A 70 -16.77 -7.02 14.53
CA ASP A 70 -17.69 -7.06 15.68
C ASP A 70 -18.42 -5.72 15.80
N GLU A 71 -19.64 -5.71 16.38
CA GLU A 71 -20.50 -4.51 16.43
C GLU A 71 -19.87 -3.30 17.15
N GLU A 72 -18.82 -3.53 17.95
CA GLU A 72 -18.23 -2.54 18.84
C GLU A 72 -16.95 -1.87 18.27
N ASP A 73 -16.30 -2.44 17.25
CA ASP A 73 -15.12 -1.84 16.62
C ASP A 73 -14.88 -2.26 15.15
N ARG A 74 -13.84 -1.68 14.54
CA ARG A 74 -13.41 -1.96 13.15
C ARG A 74 -12.07 -2.70 13.11
N GLU A 75 -11.72 -3.46 14.15
CA GLU A 75 -10.35 -3.99 14.30
C GLU A 75 -9.97 -4.95 13.16
N PHE A 76 -10.87 -5.85 12.77
CA PHE A 76 -10.57 -6.85 11.75
C PHE A 76 -10.34 -6.21 10.37
N SER A 77 -11.31 -5.42 9.89
CA SER A 77 -11.21 -4.76 8.58
C SER A 77 -10.03 -3.78 8.53
N LYS A 78 -9.78 -3.02 9.61
CA LYS A 78 -8.61 -2.15 9.75
C LYS A 78 -7.31 -2.94 9.68
N SER A 79 -7.20 -4.05 10.42
CA SER A 79 -5.99 -4.88 10.37
C SER A 79 -5.71 -5.41 8.96
N LEU A 80 -6.76 -5.82 8.22
CA LEU A 80 -6.62 -6.33 6.86
C LEU A 80 -6.15 -5.26 5.88
N VAL A 81 -6.68 -4.04 6.01
CA VAL A 81 -6.29 -2.87 5.20
C VAL A 81 -4.84 -2.47 5.44
N TRP A 82 -4.38 -2.43 6.69
CA TRP A 82 -2.99 -2.12 7.01
C TRP A 82 -2.03 -3.21 6.51
N ASN A 83 -2.39 -4.48 6.69
CA ASN A 83 -1.63 -5.61 6.13
C ASN A 83 -1.53 -5.53 4.61
N TYR A 84 -2.60 -5.10 3.93
CA TYR A 84 -2.58 -4.87 2.49
C TYR A 84 -1.59 -3.77 2.10
N PHE A 85 -1.52 -2.66 2.85
CA PHE A 85 -0.57 -1.58 2.55
C PHE A 85 0.87 -2.09 2.58
N GLU A 86 1.26 -2.81 3.63
CA GLU A 86 2.60 -3.40 3.74
C GLU A 86 2.88 -4.38 2.60
N GLN A 87 1.91 -5.24 2.28
CA GLN A 87 2.05 -6.21 1.21
C GLN A 87 2.19 -5.54 -0.17
N ALA A 88 1.41 -4.50 -0.44
CA ALA A 88 1.45 -3.75 -1.69
C ALA A 88 2.80 -3.05 -1.87
N GLU A 89 3.30 -2.36 -0.85
CA GLU A 89 4.61 -1.69 -0.88
C GLU A 89 5.75 -2.69 -1.17
N LEU A 90 5.76 -3.81 -0.46
CA LEU A 90 6.75 -4.88 -0.70
C LEU A 90 6.63 -5.49 -2.10
N THR A 91 5.42 -5.61 -2.63
CA THR A 91 5.19 -6.15 -3.97
C THR A 91 5.67 -5.19 -5.04
N PHE A 92 5.42 -3.89 -4.88
CA PHE A 92 5.90 -2.86 -5.77
C PHE A 92 7.43 -2.80 -5.86
N ASP A 93 8.13 -2.99 -4.75
CA ASP A 93 9.59 -3.06 -4.75
C ASP A 93 10.10 -4.28 -5.53
N LYS A 94 9.41 -5.42 -5.43
CA LYS A 94 9.73 -6.62 -6.22
C LYS A 94 9.42 -6.41 -7.71
N LEU A 95 8.33 -5.72 -8.03
CA LEU A 95 7.97 -5.39 -9.41
C LEU A 95 9.05 -4.52 -10.08
N ASP A 96 9.62 -3.54 -9.38
CA ASP A 96 10.75 -2.76 -9.90
C ASP A 96 11.98 -3.64 -10.18
N GLY A 97 12.26 -4.59 -9.28
CA GLY A 97 13.34 -5.57 -9.43
C GLY A 97 13.15 -6.49 -10.63
N ALA A 98 11.96 -7.05 -10.79
CA ALA A 98 11.59 -7.91 -11.90
C ALA A 98 11.61 -7.14 -13.23
N MET A 99 11.08 -5.91 -13.24
CA MET A 99 11.08 -5.03 -14.41
C MET A 99 12.51 -4.66 -14.85
N SER A 100 13.41 -4.41 -13.90
CA SER A 100 14.81 -4.10 -14.19
C SER A 100 15.56 -5.29 -14.82
N GLN A 101 15.15 -6.51 -14.48
CA GLN A 101 15.70 -7.77 -15.01
C GLN A 101 14.94 -8.29 -16.23
N LEU A 102 13.83 -7.64 -16.62
CA LEU A 102 12.89 -8.11 -17.63
C LEU A 102 12.39 -9.55 -17.34
N ASP A 103 12.14 -9.85 -16.06
CA ASP A 103 11.61 -11.14 -15.62
C ASP A 103 10.08 -11.14 -15.76
N PHE A 104 9.60 -11.42 -16.97
CA PHE A 104 8.16 -11.46 -17.27
C PHE A 104 7.36 -12.49 -16.46
N PRO A 105 7.87 -13.73 -16.23
CA PRO A 105 7.22 -14.68 -15.33
C PRO A 105 7.02 -14.12 -13.91
N GLU A 106 8.05 -13.50 -13.32
CA GLU A 106 7.95 -12.91 -11.99
C GLU A 106 6.97 -11.71 -11.97
N LEU A 107 7.00 -10.85 -13.00
CA LEU A 107 6.03 -9.75 -13.15
C LEU A 107 4.59 -10.27 -13.17
N SER A 108 4.34 -11.37 -13.89
CA SER A 108 3.02 -12.01 -13.94
C SER A 108 2.61 -12.59 -12.59
N GLN A 109 3.53 -13.28 -11.91
CA GLN A 109 3.28 -13.87 -10.59
C GLN A 109 2.98 -12.81 -9.52
N LEU A 110 3.75 -11.72 -9.49
CA LEU A 110 3.54 -10.60 -8.56
C LEU A 110 2.22 -9.89 -8.86
N GLY A 111 1.87 -9.70 -10.14
CA GLY A 111 0.56 -9.19 -10.53
C GLY A 111 -0.58 -10.10 -10.06
N HIS A 112 -0.43 -11.42 -10.15
CA HIS A 112 -1.42 -12.37 -9.63
C HIS A 112 -1.61 -12.26 -8.13
N PHE A 113 -0.50 -12.17 -7.40
CA PHE A 113 -0.51 -12.03 -5.96
C PHE A 113 -1.22 -10.75 -5.51
N LEU A 114 -0.83 -9.59 -6.05
CA LEU A 114 -1.42 -8.30 -5.71
C LEU A 114 -2.88 -8.17 -6.17
N LYS A 115 -3.25 -8.81 -7.28
CA LYS A 115 -4.65 -8.92 -7.71
C LYS A 115 -5.51 -9.56 -6.62
N GLY A 116 -5.05 -10.67 -6.05
CA GLY A 116 -5.80 -11.45 -5.07
C GLY A 116 -6.11 -10.64 -3.82
N SER A 117 -5.10 -9.95 -3.29
CA SER A 117 -5.28 -9.11 -2.10
C SER A 117 -6.06 -7.83 -2.38
N SER A 118 -5.86 -7.19 -3.53
CA SER A 118 -6.66 -6.02 -3.94
C SER A 118 -8.14 -6.39 -4.13
N ALA A 119 -8.42 -7.57 -4.68
CA ALA A 119 -9.78 -8.06 -4.86
C ALA A 119 -10.48 -8.36 -3.52
N ALA A 120 -9.75 -8.83 -2.50
CA ALA A 120 -10.30 -9.08 -1.17
C ALA A 120 -10.78 -7.80 -0.47
N LEU A 121 -10.19 -6.65 -0.81
CA LEU A 121 -10.59 -5.32 -0.33
C LEU A 121 -11.52 -4.58 -1.31
N GLY A 122 -11.92 -5.18 -2.43
CA GLY A 122 -12.75 -4.51 -3.42
C GLY A 122 -12.05 -3.39 -4.21
N LEU A 123 -10.73 -3.31 -4.23
CA LEU A 123 -9.99 -2.23 -4.91
C LEU A 123 -10.01 -2.42 -6.44
N LYS A 124 -10.90 -1.70 -7.12
CA LYS A 124 -11.24 -1.94 -8.53
C LYS A 124 -10.09 -1.63 -9.48
N LYS A 125 -9.54 -0.41 -9.41
CA LYS A 125 -8.51 0.09 -10.33
C LYS A 125 -7.25 -0.77 -10.28
N ILE A 126 -6.68 -0.94 -9.08
CA ILE A 126 -5.48 -1.76 -8.85
C ILE A 126 -5.70 -3.21 -9.31
N LYS A 127 -6.85 -3.83 -8.97
CA LYS A 127 -7.18 -5.19 -9.41
C LYS A 127 -7.15 -5.29 -10.95
N ALA A 128 -7.78 -4.35 -11.65
CA ALA A 128 -7.80 -4.34 -13.12
C ALA A 128 -6.40 -4.16 -13.72
N SER A 129 -5.57 -3.28 -13.14
CA SER A 129 -4.19 -3.10 -13.56
C SER A 129 -3.32 -4.34 -13.30
N CYS A 130 -3.56 -5.05 -12.19
CA CYS A 130 -2.90 -6.33 -11.90
C CYS A 130 -3.28 -7.43 -12.89
N GLU A 131 -4.49 -7.42 -13.44
CA GLU A 131 -4.92 -8.32 -14.52
C GLU A 131 -4.15 -8.05 -15.82
N LYS A 132 -4.01 -6.78 -16.20
CA LYS A 132 -3.19 -6.39 -17.35
C LYS A 132 -1.73 -6.80 -17.17
N LEU A 133 -1.17 -6.60 -15.97
CA LEU A 133 0.21 -6.98 -15.66
C LEU A 133 0.43 -8.49 -15.81
N GLN A 134 -0.53 -9.30 -15.34
CA GLN A 134 -0.50 -10.76 -15.53
C GLN A 134 -0.51 -11.15 -17.01
N LEU A 135 -1.32 -10.49 -17.83
CA LEU A 135 -1.40 -10.75 -19.27
C LEU A 135 -0.12 -10.33 -19.98
N TYR A 136 0.37 -9.10 -19.75
CA TYR A 136 1.60 -8.62 -20.37
C TYR A 136 2.82 -9.43 -19.94
N GLY A 137 2.91 -9.84 -18.67
CA GLY A 137 3.96 -10.75 -18.19
C GLY A 137 3.89 -12.17 -18.79
N ASN A 138 2.77 -12.54 -19.40
CA ASN A 138 2.64 -13.77 -20.19
C ASN A 138 2.74 -13.52 -21.71
N CYS A 139 3.24 -12.34 -22.11
CA CYS A 139 3.33 -11.91 -23.51
C CYS A 139 1.97 -11.98 -24.24
N LYS A 140 0.90 -11.62 -23.54
CA LYS A 140 -0.47 -11.52 -24.06
C LYS A 140 -0.87 -10.05 -24.19
N ASP A 141 -1.78 -9.75 -25.10
CA ASP A 141 -2.40 -8.42 -25.15
C ASP A 141 -3.35 -8.18 -23.96
N ALA A 142 -3.92 -6.97 -23.88
CA ALA A 142 -4.80 -6.57 -22.79
C ALA A 142 -6.10 -7.40 -22.71
N GLU A 143 -6.51 -8.04 -23.81
CA GLU A 143 -7.71 -8.87 -23.88
C GLU A 143 -7.40 -10.36 -23.62
N GLY A 144 -6.12 -10.73 -23.57
CA GLY A 144 -5.65 -12.10 -23.42
C GLY A 144 -5.82 -12.97 -24.67
N THR A 145 -6.24 -12.39 -25.79
CA THR A 145 -6.57 -13.11 -27.04
C THR A 145 -5.41 -13.13 -28.01
N GLY A 146 -4.65 -12.04 -28.09
CA GLY A 146 -3.44 -11.91 -28.88
C GLY A 146 -2.17 -12.27 -28.11
N THR A 147 -1.10 -12.48 -28.86
CA THR A 147 0.27 -12.60 -28.35
C THR A 147 1.04 -11.36 -28.77
N ILE A 148 1.81 -10.81 -27.84
CA ILE A 148 2.70 -9.67 -28.06
C ILE A 148 4.16 -10.12 -27.90
N THR A 149 5.09 -9.34 -28.45
CA THR A 149 6.52 -9.55 -28.24
C THR A 149 6.94 -9.10 -26.84
N GLU A 150 8.10 -9.56 -26.37
CA GLU A 150 8.67 -9.11 -25.10
C GLU A 150 8.98 -7.60 -25.09
N ASP A 151 9.39 -7.04 -26.23
CA ASP A 151 9.63 -5.60 -26.36
C ASP A 151 8.33 -4.80 -26.22
N GLU A 152 7.24 -5.24 -26.87
CA GLU A 152 5.91 -4.64 -26.69
C GLU A 152 5.41 -4.78 -25.25
N ALA A 153 5.57 -5.97 -24.64
CA ALA A 153 5.17 -6.21 -23.26
C ALA A 153 5.91 -5.27 -22.29
N LYS A 154 7.23 -5.13 -22.47
CA LYS A 154 8.06 -4.21 -21.69
C LYS A 154 7.60 -2.75 -21.82
N ASP A 155 7.29 -2.31 -23.03
CA ASP A 155 6.85 -0.93 -23.27
C ASP A 155 5.45 -0.66 -22.71
N LEU A 156 4.61 -1.68 -22.58
CA LEU A 156 3.29 -1.61 -21.93
C LEU A 156 3.36 -1.70 -20.40
N ILE A 157 4.25 -2.55 -19.85
CA ILE A 157 4.36 -2.76 -18.40
C ILE A 157 4.92 -1.52 -17.69
N ARG A 158 5.86 -0.80 -18.29
CA ARG A 158 6.45 0.40 -17.68
C ARG A 158 5.42 1.48 -17.28
N PRO A 159 4.58 1.99 -18.18
CA PRO A 159 3.54 2.93 -17.81
C PRO A 159 2.49 2.29 -16.89
N LEU A 160 2.18 0.99 -17.07
CA LEU A 160 1.24 0.29 -16.18
C LEU A 160 1.74 0.24 -14.72
N LEU A 161 3.03 0.01 -14.47
CA LEU A 161 3.59 0.04 -13.12
C LEU A 161 3.53 1.44 -12.50
N THR A 162 3.56 2.50 -13.30
CA THR A 162 3.36 3.87 -12.81
C THR A 162 1.89 4.09 -12.44
N GLN A 163 0.97 3.71 -13.34
CA GLN A 163 -0.47 3.77 -13.09
C GLN A 163 -0.86 2.99 -11.83
N MET A 164 -0.35 1.78 -11.63
CA MET A 164 -0.66 0.97 -10.44
C MET A 164 -0.26 1.65 -9.13
N ARG A 165 0.77 2.52 -9.15
CA ARG A 165 1.21 3.26 -7.96
C ARG A 165 0.28 4.42 -7.66
N GLU A 166 -0.15 5.14 -8.69
CA GLU A 166 -1.13 6.22 -8.58
C GLU A 166 -2.46 5.67 -8.04
N GLU A 167 -2.94 4.56 -8.62
CA GLU A 167 -4.15 3.86 -8.15
C GLU A 167 -4.01 3.36 -6.71
N TYR A 168 -2.81 2.94 -6.30
CA TYR A 168 -2.52 2.55 -4.92
C TYR A 168 -2.51 3.73 -3.95
N ASP A 169 -1.89 4.85 -4.33
CA ASP A 169 -1.85 6.04 -3.48
C ASP A 169 -3.27 6.62 -3.31
N GLU A 170 -4.07 6.64 -4.38
CA GLU A 170 -5.51 6.98 -4.34
C GLU A 170 -6.28 6.06 -3.37
N ALA A 171 -6.18 4.74 -3.53
CA ALA A 171 -6.84 3.78 -2.65
C ALA A 171 -6.38 3.88 -1.20
N GLN A 172 -5.08 4.13 -0.97
CA GLN A 172 -4.53 4.28 0.37
C GLN A 172 -5.05 5.54 1.06
N LEU A 173 -5.15 6.66 0.34
CA LEU A 173 -5.72 7.90 0.88
C LEU A 173 -7.18 7.70 1.28
N TYR A 174 -7.99 7.13 0.38
CA TYR A 174 -9.38 6.81 0.63
C TYR A 174 -9.56 5.93 1.88
N LEU A 175 -8.85 4.79 1.93
CA LEU A 175 -8.96 3.85 3.04
C LEU A 175 -8.46 4.44 4.36
N LYS A 176 -7.40 5.26 4.34
CA LYS A 176 -6.93 5.94 5.56
C LYS A 176 -7.96 6.93 6.10
N ALA A 177 -8.64 7.67 5.22
CA ALA A 177 -9.71 8.58 5.63
C ALA A 177 -10.90 7.80 6.24
N LEU A 178 -11.25 6.65 5.64
CA LEU A 178 -12.37 5.83 6.12
C LEU A 178 -12.14 5.20 7.51
N PHE A 179 -10.89 4.91 7.87
CA PHE A 179 -10.50 4.31 9.16
C PHE A 179 -9.80 5.30 10.13
N SER A 180 -9.90 6.60 9.83
CA SER A 180 -9.35 7.68 10.66
C SER A 180 -10.15 7.95 11.92
#